data_AF-A0A016SYL4-F1
#
_entry.id   AF-A0A016SYL4-F1
#
_cell.length_a   1.000
_cell.length_b   1.000
_cell.length_c   1.000
_cell.angle_alpha   90.00
_cell.angle_beta   90.00
_cell.angle_gamma   90.00
#
_symmetry.space_group_name_H-M   'P 1'
#
loop_
_entity.id
_entity.type
_entity.pdbx_description
1 polymer ?
#
loop_
_entity_poly.entity_id
_entity_poly.type
_entity_poly.pdbx_seq_one_letter_code
_entity_poly.pdbx_strand_id
1 'polypeptide(L)'
;MIMHRRRGTAQQMGGGCRRQVLENIAFFADLSVRLPFLENVMHRNRKLRTVVVWAYDYAKKTGLCDRATYKVLDLMAQQHEIIPRPENFVNPYDKERTKKHLEEQERKEQQKRAEEKEKKISKKKKASVKSEL
;
A
#
# COMPACT_ATOMS: atom_id res chain seq x y z
N MET A 1 -16.35 56.77 4.48
CA MET A 1 -16.91 56.18 3.23
C MET A 1 -16.75 54.67 3.33
N ILE A 2 -17.82 53.97 3.73
CA ILE A 2 -17.80 52.53 4.03
C ILE A 2 -18.11 51.78 2.73
N MET A 3 -17.10 51.15 2.13
CA MET A 3 -17.27 50.29 0.96
C MET A 3 -17.70 48.89 1.42
N HIS A 4 -19.01 48.67 1.53
CA HIS A 4 -19.59 47.32 1.58
C HIS A 4 -19.39 46.63 0.23
N ARG A 5 -18.31 45.85 0.09
CA ARG A 5 -18.12 44.96 -1.04
C ARG A 5 -19.04 43.74 -0.84
N ARG A 6 -20.17 43.77 -1.53
CA ARG A 6 -21.17 42.70 -1.59
C ARG A 6 -20.45 41.37 -1.88
N ARG A 7 -20.61 40.39 -0.99
CA ARG A 7 -20.27 38.98 -1.27
C ARG A 7 -21.22 38.51 -2.37
N GLY A 8 -20.70 38.47 -3.59
CA GLY A 8 -21.36 37.79 -4.70
C GLY A 8 -21.49 36.31 -4.34
N THR A 9 -22.73 35.84 -4.44
CA THR A 9 -23.13 34.45 -4.31
C THR A 9 -22.22 33.55 -5.13
N ALA A 10 -21.65 32.52 -4.48
CA ALA A 10 -20.93 31.46 -5.15
C ALA A 10 -21.91 30.75 -6.09
N GLN A 11 -21.82 31.13 -7.35
CA GLN A 11 -22.53 30.54 -8.47
C GLN A 11 -22.15 29.05 -8.53
N GLN A 12 -23.13 28.17 -8.35
CA GLN A 12 -23.01 26.76 -8.69
C GLN A 12 -22.66 26.66 -10.18
N MET A 13 -21.40 26.41 -10.50
CA MET A 13 -20.91 26.33 -11.88
C MET A 13 -20.18 25.00 -12.09
N GLY A 14 -20.83 24.08 -12.81
CA GLY A 14 -20.18 22.99 -13.57
C GLY A 14 -19.33 21.98 -12.80
N GLY A 15 -19.90 21.30 -11.79
CA GLY A 15 -19.17 20.34 -10.94
C GLY A 15 -19.04 18.90 -11.47
N GLY A 16 -19.34 18.62 -12.75
CA GLY A 16 -19.36 17.26 -13.29
C GLY A 16 -17.97 16.66 -13.53
N CYS A 17 -17.14 17.34 -14.33
CA CYS A 17 -15.85 16.78 -14.79
C CYS A 17 -14.83 16.54 -13.67
N ARG A 18 -14.91 17.30 -12.56
CA ARG A 18 -13.97 17.17 -11.43
C ARG A 18 -14.29 15.99 -10.51
N ARG A 19 -15.55 15.57 -10.43
CA ARG A 19 -15.97 14.38 -9.65
C ARG A 19 -15.65 13.08 -10.37
N GLN A 20 -15.80 13.05 -11.69
CA GLN A 20 -15.46 11.90 -12.51
C GLN A 20 -13.99 11.46 -12.33
N VAL A 21 -13.06 12.39 -12.16
CA VAL A 21 -11.65 12.04 -11.88
C VAL A 21 -11.51 11.28 -10.56
N LEU A 22 -12.23 11.69 -9.51
CA LEU A 22 -12.20 11.03 -8.20
C LEU A 22 -12.82 9.63 -8.26
N GLU A 23 -13.95 9.49 -8.96
CA GLU A 23 -14.60 8.19 -9.17
C GLU A 23 -13.71 7.25 -10.00
N ASN A 24 -13.11 7.75 -11.08
CA ASN A 24 -12.24 6.97 -11.95
C ASN A 24 -11.00 6.47 -11.22
N ILE A 25 -10.35 7.31 -10.41
CA ILE A 25 -9.15 6.89 -9.67
C ILE A 25 -9.48 5.95 -8.52
N ALA A 26 -10.62 6.15 -7.84
CA ALA A 26 -11.11 5.21 -6.83
C ALA A 26 -11.37 3.83 -7.44
N PHE A 27 -12.09 3.79 -8.57
CA PHE A 27 -12.36 2.55 -9.30
C PHE A 27 -11.08 1.87 -9.82
N PHE A 28 -10.16 2.66 -10.38
CA PHE A 28 -8.88 2.15 -10.85
C PHE A 28 -8.05 1.56 -9.71
N ALA A 29 -8.03 2.20 -8.54
CA ALA A 29 -7.33 1.70 -7.36
C ALA A 29 -7.89 0.35 -6.90
N ASP A 30 -9.21 0.21 -6.86
CA ASP A 30 -9.88 -1.05 -6.53
C ASP A 30 -9.52 -2.19 -7.49
N LEU A 31 -9.49 -1.92 -8.79
CA LEU A 31 -9.06 -2.90 -9.80
C LEU A 31 -7.59 -3.25 -9.63
N SER A 32 -6.75 -2.23 -9.46
CA SER A 32 -5.30 -2.39 -9.40
C SER A 32 -4.84 -3.24 -8.22
N VAL A 33 -5.47 -3.11 -7.06
CA VAL A 33 -5.09 -3.93 -5.89
C VAL A 33 -5.60 -5.37 -6.02
N ARG A 34 -6.63 -5.63 -6.83
CA ARG A 34 -7.20 -6.98 -6.99
C ARG A 34 -6.64 -7.75 -8.18
N LEU A 35 -6.09 -7.03 -9.17
CA LEU A 35 -5.66 -7.60 -10.44
C LEU A 35 -4.14 -7.47 -10.61
N PRO A 36 -3.37 -8.54 -10.32
CA PRO A 36 -1.90 -8.50 -10.37
C PRO A 36 -1.33 -8.10 -11.73
N PHE A 37 -2.02 -8.41 -12.83
CA PHE A 37 -1.52 -8.06 -14.18
C PHE A 37 -1.44 -6.55 -14.43
N LEU A 38 -2.23 -5.74 -13.70
CA LEU A 38 -2.22 -4.29 -13.86
C LEU A 38 -0.90 -3.66 -13.38
N GLU A 39 -0.15 -4.32 -12.50
CA GLU A 39 1.22 -3.91 -12.14
C GLU A 39 2.11 -3.87 -13.38
N ASN A 40 2.10 -4.94 -14.18
CA ASN A 40 2.87 -4.98 -15.43
C ASN A 40 2.41 -3.94 -16.46
N VAL A 41 1.09 -3.71 -16.56
CA VAL A 41 0.52 -2.69 -17.47
C VAL A 41 0.98 -1.30 -17.05
N MET A 42 0.93 -0.99 -15.76
CA MET A 42 1.36 0.28 -15.19
C MET A 42 2.87 0.52 -15.37
N HIS A 43 3.69 -0.51 -15.20
CA HIS A 43 5.14 -0.41 -15.44
C HIS A 43 5.48 -0.15 -16.90
N ARG A 44 4.78 -0.80 -17.85
CA ARG A 44 5.06 -0.66 -19.29
C ARG A 44 4.47 0.63 -19.88
N ASN A 45 3.36 1.13 -19.34
CA ASN A 45 2.66 2.29 -19.89
C ASN A 45 2.95 3.58 -19.10
N ARG A 46 3.99 4.31 -19.51
CA ARG A 46 4.38 5.59 -18.89
C ARG A 46 3.29 6.65 -18.91
N LYS A 47 2.47 6.71 -19.97
CA LYS A 47 1.37 7.68 -20.08
C LYS A 47 0.30 7.40 -19.02
N LEU A 48 -0.11 6.14 -18.91
CA LEU A 48 -1.03 5.71 -17.87
C LEU A 48 -0.48 6.00 -16.48
N ARG A 49 0.78 5.63 -16.21
CA ARG A 49 1.43 5.91 -14.92
C ARG A 49 1.41 7.40 -14.57
N THR A 50 1.71 8.26 -15.53
CA THR A 50 1.70 9.72 -15.33
C THR A 50 0.31 10.23 -14.95
N VAL A 51 -0.74 9.77 -15.64
CA VAL A 51 -2.13 10.15 -15.33
C VAL A 51 -2.56 9.64 -13.96
N VAL A 52 -2.21 8.40 -13.61
CA VAL A 52 -2.55 7.80 -12.32
C VAL A 52 -1.85 8.51 -11.16
N VAL A 53 -0.56 8.84 -11.30
CA VAL A 53 0.18 9.63 -10.29
C VAL A 53 -0.49 10.98 -10.08
N TRP A 54 -0.82 11.69 -11.17
CA TRP A 54 -1.52 12.96 -11.09
C TRP A 54 -2.91 12.83 -10.43
N ALA A 55 -3.69 11.82 -10.81
CA ALA A 55 -5.03 11.60 -10.29
C ALA A 55 -5.01 11.21 -8.80
N TYR A 56 -4.01 10.42 -8.37
CA TYR A 56 -3.75 10.12 -6.96
C TYR A 56 -3.49 11.41 -6.17
N ASP A 57 -2.53 12.23 -6.61
CA ASP A 57 -2.20 13.50 -5.94
C ASP A 57 -3.40 14.44 -5.88
N TYR A 58 -4.18 14.52 -6.96
CA TYR A 58 -5.41 15.29 -7.03
C TYR A 58 -6.42 14.79 -5.98
N ALA A 59 -6.65 13.48 -5.89
CA ALA A 59 -7.54 12.90 -4.88
C ALA A 59 -7.08 13.20 -3.45
N LYS A 60 -5.77 13.13 -3.16
CA LYS A 60 -5.23 13.47 -1.83
C LYS A 60 -5.38 14.96 -1.50
N LYS A 61 -5.14 15.86 -2.47
CA LYS A 61 -5.23 17.32 -2.28
C LYS A 61 -6.66 17.82 -2.09
N THR A 62 -7.63 17.19 -2.76
CA THR A 62 -9.03 17.64 -2.68
C THR A 62 -9.70 17.32 -1.34
N GLY A 63 -9.29 16.26 -0.66
CA GLY A 63 -9.92 15.86 0.61
C GLY A 63 -11.36 15.36 0.46
N LEU A 64 -11.81 15.03 -0.76
CA LEU A 64 -13.21 14.72 -1.07
C LEU A 64 -13.53 13.21 -1.02
N CYS A 65 -12.52 12.34 -0.97
CA CYS A 65 -12.75 10.90 -0.85
C CYS A 65 -12.97 10.52 0.62
N ASP A 66 -13.68 9.41 0.84
CA ASP A 66 -13.83 8.87 2.18
C ASP A 66 -12.55 8.12 2.64
N ARG A 67 -12.50 7.80 3.93
CA ARG A 67 -11.34 7.13 4.53
C ARG A 67 -11.09 5.75 3.91
N ALA A 68 -12.14 5.03 3.55
CA ALA A 68 -12.02 3.71 2.92
C ALA A 68 -11.36 3.82 1.54
N THR A 69 -11.82 4.75 0.70
CA THR A 69 -11.21 5.02 -0.62
C THR A 69 -9.76 5.45 -0.48
N TYR A 70 -9.43 6.34 0.45
CA TYR A 70 -8.03 6.74 0.67
C TYR A 70 -7.13 5.57 1.05
N LYS A 71 -7.63 4.62 1.84
CA LYS A 71 -6.86 3.41 2.17
C LYS A 71 -6.54 2.58 0.92
N VAL A 72 -7.51 2.40 0.03
CA VAL A 72 -7.31 1.65 -1.22
C VAL A 72 -6.38 2.41 -2.18
N LEU A 73 -6.53 3.73 -2.27
CA LEU A 73 -5.62 4.60 -3.05
C LEU A 73 -4.17 4.50 -2.55
N ASP A 74 -3.94 4.57 -1.24
CA ASP A 74 -2.60 4.47 -0.68
C ASP A 74 -1.99 3.07 -0.89
N LEU A 75 -2.80 2.00 -0.80
CA LEU A 75 -2.35 0.64 -1.14
C LEU A 75 -1.96 0.52 -2.62
N MET A 76 -2.78 1.04 -3.52
CA MET A 76 -2.46 1.10 -4.96
C MET A 76 -1.18 1.91 -5.21
N ALA A 77 -1.03 3.04 -4.54
CA ALA A 77 0.15 3.90 -4.68
C ALA A 77 1.43 3.22 -4.17
N GLN A 78 1.36 2.45 -3.08
CA GLN A 78 2.48 1.63 -2.61
C GLN A 78 2.81 0.49 -3.58
N GLN A 79 1.79 -0.15 -4.16
CA GLN A 79 1.97 -1.20 -5.15
C GLN A 79 2.65 -0.70 -6.43
N HIS A 80 2.39 0.53 -6.89
CA HIS A 80 3.06 1.08 -8.08
C HIS A 80 4.26 1.98 -7.79
N GLU A 81 4.73 1.99 -6.54
CA GLU A 81 5.87 2.80 -6.09
C GLU A 81 5.68 4.28 -6.44
N ILE A 82 4.44 4.76 -6.30
CA ILE A 82 4.08 6.18 -6.38
C ILE A 82 4.43 6.85 -5.05
N ILE A 83 4.18 6.15 -3.95
CA ILE A 83 4.62 6.52 -2.60
C ILE A 83 5.56 5.46 -2.03
N PRO A 84 6.36 5.77 -1.00
CA PRO A 84 7.26 4.80 -0.38
C PRO A 84 6.52 3.53 0.06
N ARG A 85 7.04 2.38 -0.38
CA ARG A 85 6.53 1.07 -0.03
C ARG A 85 7.27 0.57 1.22
N PRO A 86 6.56 0.11 2.28
CA PRO A 86 7.23 -0.51 3.44
C PRO A 86 7.89 -1.82 3.04
N GLU A 87 9.01 -2.18 3.70
CA GLU A 87 9.80 -3.39 3.36
C GLU A 87 8.97 -4.68 3.40
N ASN A 88 8.00 -4.76 4.31
CA ASN A 88 7.10 -5.90 4.48
C ASN A 88 5.72 -5.66 3.83
N PHE A 89 5.67 -4.89 2.74
CA PHE A 89 4.42 -4.61 2.05
C PHE A 89 3.83 -5.90 1.46
N VAL A 90 2.63 -6.24 1.92
CA VAL A 90 1.79 -7.30 1.37
C VAL A 90 0.46 -6.68 1.01
N ASN A 91 0.06 -6.81 -0.26
CA ASN A 91 -1.25 -6.36 -0.69
C ASN A 91 -2.32 -7.31 -0.13
N PRO A 92 -3.23 -6.85 0.75
CA PRO A 92 -4.23 -7.69 1.39
C PRO A 92 -5.27 -8.27 0.42
N TYR A 93 -5.40 -7.70 -0.79
CA TYR A 93 -6.32 -8.16 -1.82
C TYR A 93 -5.74 -9.29 -2.68
N ASP A 94 -4.42 -9.49 -2.65
CA ASP A 94 -3.75 -10.57 -3.36
C ASP A 94 -3.75 -11.84 -2.50
N LYS A 95 -4.85 -12.58 -2.55
CA LYS A 95 -5.07 -13.78 -1.70
C LYS A 95 -3.99 -14.85 -1.91
N GLU A 96 -3.54 -15.04 -3.14
CA GLU A 96 -2.56 -16.09 -3.46
C GLU A 96 -1.17 -15.71 -2.98
N ARG A 97 -0.74 -14.46 -3.22
CA ARG A 97 0.57 -13.98 -2.78
C ARG A 97 0.63 -13.78 -1.28
N THR A 98 -0.48 -13.37 -0.66
CA THR A 98 -0.62 -13.26 0.80
C THR A 98 -0.45 -14.63 1.46
N LYS A 99 -1.10 -15.67 0.93
CA LYS A 99 -0.95 -17.05 1.44
C LYS A 99 0.49 -17.54 1.34
N LYS A 100 1.14 -17.37 0.19
CA LYS A 100 2.54 -17.75 0.00
C LYS A 100 3.50 -16.99 0.94
N HIS A 101 3.26 -15.70 1.15
CA HIS A 101 4.08 -14.89 2.05
C HIS A 101 3.94 -15.30 3.52
N LEU A 102 2.71 -15.60 3.96
CA LEU A 102 2.46 -16.13 5.32
C LEU A 102 3.17 -17.47 5.54
N GLU A 103 3.03 -18.41 4.60
CA GLU A 103 3.70 -19.71 4.64
C GLU A 103 5.24 -19.58 4.69
N GLU A 104 5.81 -18.63 3.93
CA GLU A 104 7.25 -18.37 3.94
C GLU A 104 7.74 -17.73 5.25
N GLN A 105 6.96 -16.79 5.82
CA GLN A 105 7.28 -16.23 7.13
C GLN A 105 7.24 -17.28 8.23
N GLU A 106 6.24 -18.16 8.22
CA GLU A 106 6.14 -19.28 9.17
C GLU A 106 7.33 -20.24 9.06
N ARG A 107 7.77 -20.57 7.83
CA ARG A 107 8.97 -21.40 7.62
C ARG A 107 10.22 -20.75 8.20
N LYS A 108 10.42 -19.45 7.95
CA LYS A 108 11.56 -18.70 8.49
C LYS A 108 11.54 -18.64 10.02
N GLU A 109 10.37 -18.45 10.63
CA GLU A 109 10.24 -18.49 12.09
C GLU A 109 10.54 -19.88 12.66
N GLN A 110 10.03 -20.93 12.05
CA GLN A 110 10.31 -22.30 12.49
C GLN A 110 11.80 -22.63 12.41
N GLN A 111 12.46 -22.21 11.33
CA GLN A 111 13.90 -22.41 11.16
C GLN A 111 14.71 -21.65 12.22
N LYS A 112 14.38 -20.38 12.49
CA LYS A 112 15.01 -19.61 13.59
C LYS A 112 14.81 -20.29 14.96
N ARG A 113 13.61 -20.79 15.25
CA ARG A 113 13.31 -21.52 16.50
C ARG A 113 14.09 -22.83 16.60
N ALA A 114 14.27 -23.54 15.49
CA ALA A 114 15.06 -24.78 15.44
C ALA A 114 16.55 -24.50 15.71
N GLU A 115 17.11 -23.48 15.05
CA GLU A 115 18.51 -23.05 15.26
C GLU A 115 18.77 -22.58 16.70
N GLU A 116 17.83 -21.86 17.30
CA GLU A 116 17.93 -21.46 18.71
C GLU A 116 17.92 -22.66 19.67
N LYS A 117 17.10 -23.68 19.38
CA LYS A 117 17.07 -24.92 20.17
C LYS A 117 18.38 -25.68 20.03
N GLU A 118 18.93 -25.81 18.84
CA GLU A 118 20.22 -26.47 18.62
C GLU A 118 21.39 -25.74 19.30
N LYS A 119 21.41 -24.40 19.23
CA LYS A 119 22.42 -23.57 19.93
C LYS A 119 22.33 -23.73 21.46
N LYS A 120 21.12 -23.87 22.02
CA LYS A 120 20.93 -24.14 23.46
C LYS A 120 21.41 -25.54 23.84
N ILE A 121 21.13 -26.56 23.02
CA ILE A 121 21.55 -27.94 23.27
C ILE A 121 23.08 -28.06 23.18
N SER A 122 23.73 -27.44 22.20
CA SER A 122 25.20 -27.48 22.05
C SER A 122 25.93 -26.76 23.19
N LYS A 123 25.41 -25.63 23.68
CA LYS A 123 25.94 -24.95 24.88
C LYS A 123 25.82 -25.81 26.14
N LYS A 124 24.70 -26.52 26.31
CA LYS A 124 24.48 -27.38 27.48
C LYS A 124 25.42 -28.60 27.49
N LYS A 125 25.68 -29.20 26.32
CA LYS A 125 26.67 -30.29 26.17
C LYS A 125 28.10 -29.82 26.44
N LYS A 126 28.49 -28.64 25.95
CA LYS A 126 29.83 -28.08 26.22
C LYS A 126 30.05 -27.71 27.69
N ALA A 127 28.98 -27.36 28.42
CA ALA A 127 29.06 -27.07 29.85
C ALA A 127 29.22 -28.35 30.70
N SER A 128 28.56 -29.46 30.34
CA SER A 128 28.71 -30.72 31.11
C SER A 128 30.09 -31.37 30.90
N VAL A 129 30.67 -31.27 29.70
CA VAL A 129 32.01 -31.79 29.41
C VAL A 129 33.10 -31.03 30.18
N LYS A 130 32.85 -29.77 30.57
CA LYS A 130 33.82 -28.95 31.32
C LYS A 130 33.73 -29.13 32.85
N SER A 131 32.68 -29.80 33.36
CA SER A 131 32.52 -30.09 34.79
C SER A 131 33.04 -31.48 35.19
N GLU A 132 33.49 -32.29 34.23
CA GLU A 132 34.03 -33.65 34.45
C GLU A 132 35.57 -33.73 34.32
N LEU A 133 36.25 -32.58 34.21
CA LEU A 133 37.71 -32.40 34.19
C LEU A 133 38.14 -31.55 35.38
#